data_AF-A0A6H9IWB8-F1
#
_entry.id   AF-A0A6H9IWB8-F1
#
_cell.length_a   1.000
_cell.length_b   1.000
_cell.length_c   1.000
_cell.angle_alpha   90.00
_cell.angle_beta   90.00
_cell.angle_gamma   90.00
#
_symmetry.space_group_name_H-M   'P 1'
#
loop_
_entity.id
_entity.type
_entity.pdbx_description
1 polymer ?
#
loop_
_entity_poly.entity_id
_entity_poly.type
_entity_poly.pdbx_seq_one_letter_code
_entity_poly.pdbx_strand_id
1 'polypeptide(L)'
;MRKLLTVIGITFLILAGCSNGDFEKEIDAGKTALTNKEYKNALSSFERALDEKKDDSGAIVLVEQTKIMMEAVKLKEEKEIEESIQSFEKVENMKDGNTTLIKQAKEERTALLAILEQKKKYSEQLTKSEELINKKNYAEAKETLNKLVLETKDNKNLEEYNKKAVGLVTKIGEEEKTEKSKATAKAQKTSAVTSQKVVTEKNQKVEAKKNQDAFTFEKAKEYIKNEYKENYDYTLENTQVENGKKYYQIRVRTTYKIEGAAGSGFTGVFKVFEDGTIVEVH
;
A
#
# COMPACT_ATOMS: atom_id res chain seq x y z
N MET A 1 82.00 -4.23 44.59
CA MET A 1 82.20 -4.94 43.29
C MET A 1 81.69 -6.37 43.43
N ARG A 2 81.00 -6.91 42.40
CA ARG A 2 80.58 -8.34 42.28
C ARG A 2 79.60 -8.82 43.37
N LYS A 3 78.80 -9.89 43.19
CA LYS A 3 77.98 -10.38 42.04
C LYS A 3 76.98 -11.44 42.60
N LEU A 4 76.05 -11.90 41.76
CA LEU A 4 75.00 -12.92 42.02
C LEU A 4 73.88 -12.41 42.96
N LEU A 5 72.57 -12.53 42.67
CA LEU A 5 71.73 -13.55 41.99
C LEU A 5 71.58 -14.87 42.77
N THR A 6 70.51 -14.95 43.56
CA THR A 6 69.85 -16.20 43.93
C THR A 6 68.38 -16.08 43.54
N VAL A 7 67.94 -16.84 42.54
CA VAL A 7 66.53 -16.94 42.15
C VAL A 7 65.85 -17.98 43.03
N ILE A 8 64.71 -17.64 43.64
CA ILE A 8 63.76 -18.60 44.18
C ILE A 8 62.47 -18.39 43.41
N GLY A 9 61.99 -19.45 42.75
CA GLY A 9 60.94 -19.35 41.74
C GLY A 9 59.57 -19.06 42.34
N ILE A 10 58.92 -18.00 41.84
CA ILE A 10 57.46 -18.00 41.76
C ILE A 10 57.11 -19.02 40.69
N THR A 11 56.66 -20.20 41.10
CA THR A 11 56.03 -21.17 40.21
C THR A 11 54.68 -20.59 39.77
N PHE A 12 54.71 -19.72 38.77
CA PHE A 12 53.51 -19.41 38.01
C PHE A 12 53.02 -20.72 37.40
N LEU A 13 51.94 -21.26 37.96
CA LEU A 13 50.99 -22.05 37.21
C LEU A 13 50.37 -21.13 36.15
N ILE A 14 51.11 -20.91 35.07
CA ILE A 14 50.55 -20.44 33.82
C ILE A 14 49.60 -21.56 33.40
N LEU A 15 48.31 -21.37 33.69
CA LEU A 15 47.24 -22.09 33.02
C LEU A 15 47.47 -21.83 31.53
N ALA A 16 48.05 -22.80 30.84
CA ALA A 16 48.28 -22.74 29.41
C ALA A 16 46.91 -22.51 28.78
N GLY A 17 46.70 -21.31 28.25
CA GLY A 17 45.37 -20.81 27.99
C GLY A 17 44.63 -21.72 27.01
N CYS A 18 43.32 -21.84 27.20
CA CYS A 18 42.43 -22.13 26.08
C CYS A 18 42.54 -20.95 25.10
N SER A 19 43.57 -20.98 24.24
CA SER A 19 43.54 -20.26 22.99
C SER A 19 42.35 -20.81 22.24
N ASN A 20 41.32 -19.98 22.04
CA ASN A 20 40.13 -20.37 21.30
C ASN A 20 40.59 -20.92 19.95
N GLY A 21 40.47 -22.23 19.77
CA GLY A 21 40.80 -22.88 18.49
C GLY A 21 39.93 -22.30 17.39
N ASP A 22 40.38 -22.38 16.14
CA ASP A 22 39.72 -21.70 15.03
C ASP A 22 38.23 -22.06 14.91
N PHE A 23 37.82 -23.27 15.30
CA PHE A 23 36.42 -23.62 15.55
C PHE A 23 35.64 -22.58 16.38
N GLU A 24 36.05 -22.31 17.64
CA GLU A 24 35.27 -21.44 18.54
C GLU A 24 35.27 -19.99 18.03
N LYS A 25 36.37 -19.58 17.40
CA LYS A 25 36.53 -18.28 16.74
C LYS A 25 35.53 -18.09 15.59
N GLU A 26 35.40 -19.10 14.71
CA GLU A 26 34.47 -19.06 13.58
C GLU A 26 33.01 -19.22 14.03
N ILE A 27 32.74 -20.00 15.08
CA ILE A 27 31.43 -20.06 15.75
C ILE A 27 31.01 -18.68 16.29
N ASP A 28 31.88 -17.96 17.00
CA ASP A 28 31.56 -16.63 17.54
C ASP A 28 31.51 -15.54 16.45
N ALA A 29 32.32 -15.66 15.40
CA ALA A 29 32.17 -14.83 14.21
C ALA A 29 30.80 -15.04 13.53
N GLY A 30 30.34 -16.29 13.44
CA GLY A 30 29.02 -16.62 12.92
C GLY A 30 27.87 -16.06 13.77
N LYS A 31 27.93 -16.19 15.11
CA LYS A 31 26.95 -15.57 16.03
C LYS A 31 26.91 -14.04 15.91
N THR A 32 28.07 -13.42 15.72
CA THR A 32 28.18 -11.96 15.47
C THR A 32 27.47 -11.59 14.16
N ALA A 33 27.75 -12.30 13.07
CA ALA A 33 27.10 -12.08 11.78
C ALA A 33 25.57 -12.31 11.83
N LEU A 34 25.08 -13.31 12.57
CA LEU A 34 23.64 -13.50 12.82
C LEU A 34 23.01 -12.29 13.52
N THR A 35 23.71 -11.68 14.47
CA THR A 35 23.23 -10.49 15.18
C THR A 35 23.05 -9.30 14.22
N ASN A 36 23.93 -9.18 13.23
CA ASN A 36 23.86 -8.18 12.16
C ASN A 36 22.88 -8.54 11.02
N LYS A 37 22.20 -9.70 11.08
CA LYS A 37 21.40 -10.30 9.98
C LYS A 37 22.22 -10.62 8.72
N GLU A 38 23.53 -10.76 8.83
CA GLU A 38 24.45 -11.12 7.73
C GLU A 38 24.46 -12.64 7.49
N TYR A 39 23.30 -13.25 7.21
CA TYR A 39 23.13 -14.72 7.21
C TYR A 39 24.14 -15.48 6.34
N LYS A 40 24.54 -14.91 5.19
CA LYS A 40 25.58 -15.50 4.32
C LYS A 40 26.96 -15.53 4.98
N ASN A 41 27.35 -14.46 5.68
CA ASN A 41 28.60 -14.39 6.41
C ASN A 41 28.57 -15.34 7.61
N ALA A 42 27.42 -15.40 8.31
CA ALA A 42 27.21 -16.33 9.41
C ALA A 42 27.36 -17.79 8.95
N LEU A 43 26.69 -18.16 7.86
CA LEU A 43 26.77 -19.50 7.28
C LEU A 43 28.22 -19.87 6.92
N SER A 44 28.95 -19.00 6.20
CA SER A 44 30.33 -19.30 5.81
C SER A 44 31.29 -19.45 7.00
N SER A 45 31.01 -18.82 8.15
CA SER A 45 31.80 -19.04 9.37
C SER A 45 31.39 -20.33 10.09
N PHE A 46 30.09 -20.65 10.16
CA PHE A 46 29.64 -21.94 10.71
C PHE A 46 30.11 -23.14 9.87
N GLU A 47 30.21 -22.99 8.54
CA GLU A 47 30.78 -24.01 7.66
C GLU A 47 32.29 -24.20 7.88
N ARG A 48 33.08 -23.14 8.14
CA ARG A 48 34.49 -23.28 8.55
C ARG A 48 34.64 -23.95 9.92
N ALA A 49 33.78 -23.62 10.88
CA ALA A 49 33.77 -24.33 12.15
C ALA A 49 33.45 -25.82 11.96
N LEU A 50 32.49 -26.15 11.09
CA LEU A 50 32.19 -27.53 10.76
C LEU A 50 33.34 -28.24 10.04
N ASP A 51 34.13 -27.56 9.21
CA ASP A 51 35.34 -28.14 8.61
C ASP A 51 36.41 -28.53 9.65
N GLU A 52 36.54 -27.77 10.75
CA GLU A 52 37.45 -28.07 11.87
C GLU A 52 36.91 -29.17 12.80
N LYS A 53 35.59 -29.25 13.04
CA LYS A 53 34.93 -30.31 13.82
C LYS A 53 33.68 -30.87 13.10
N LYS A 54 33.89 -31.80 12.16
CA LYS A 54 32.85 -32.30 11.24
C LYS A 54 31.65 -33.01 11.87
N ASP A 55 31.84 -33.52 13.09
CA ASP A 55 30.80 -34.22 13.86
C ASP A 55 30.23 -33.37 15.00
N ASP A 56 30.54 -32.07 15.07
CA ASP A 56 30.01 -31.16 16.10
C ASP A 56 28.53 -30.82 15.83
N SER A 57 27.64 -31.39 16.65
CA SER A 57 26.20 -31.23 16.49
C SER A 57 25.72 -29.78 16.63
N GLY A 58 26.42 -28.93 17.37
CA GLY A 58 26.13 -27.50 17.47
C GLY A 58 26.43 -26.78 16.17
N ALA A 59 27.60 -27.04 15.57
CA ALA A 59 27.97 -26.50 14.26
C ALA A 59 27.01 -26.98 13.15
N ILE A 60 26.63 -28.26 13.14
CA ILE A 60 25.67 -28.82 12.18
C ILE A 60 24.32 -28.08 12.26
N VAL A 61 23.75 -27.94 13.47
CA VAL A 61 22.47 -27.23 13.69
C VAL A 61 22.58 -25.75 13.27
N LEU A 62 23.69 -25.07 13.56
CA LEU A 62 23.90 -23.67 13.15
C LEU A 62 23.97 -23.52 11.61
N VAL A 63 24.62 -24.44 10.92
CA VAL A 63 24.67 -24.48 9.45
C VAL A 63 23.28 -24.74 8.85
N GLU A 64 22.54 -25.72 9.37
CA GLU A 64 21.21 -26.07 8.88
C GLU A 64 20.20 -24.93 9.12
N GLN A 65 20.13 -24.41 10.35
CA GLN A 65 19.21 -23.34 10.71
C GLN A 65 19.45 -22.07 9.90
N THR A 66 20.72 -21.72 9.65
CA THR A 66 21.07 -20.55 8.85
C THR A 66 20.68 -20.73 7.37
N LYS A 67 20.80 -21.95 6.82
CA LYS A 67 20.33 -22.27 5.46
C LYS A 67 18.81 -22.14 5.33
N ILE A 68 18.04 -22.66 6.29
CA ILE A 68 16.57 -22.51 6.29
C ILE A 68 16.17 -21.03 6.43
N MET A 69 16.88 -20.26 7.26
CA MET A 69 16.65 -18.82 7.41
C MET A 69 16.92 -18.04 6.11
N MET A 70 18.00 -18.38 5.39
CA MET A 70 18.31 -17.77 4.10
C MET A 70 17.22 -18.06 3.06
N GLU A 71 16.70 -19.29 2.99
CA GLU A 71 15.60 -19.62 2.09
C GLU A 71 14.30 -18.91 2.49
N ALA A 72 13.98 -18.84 3.78
CA ALA A 72 12.81 -18.11 4.27
C ALA A 72 12.84 -16.61 3.89
N VAL A 73 14.02 -15.98 3.94
CA VAL A 73 14.24 -14.60 3.49
C VAL A 73 14.14 -14.48 1.96
N LYS A 74 14.72 -15.40 1.19
CA LYS A 74 14.61 -15.44 -0.27
C LYS A 74 13.15 -15.55 -0.73
N LEU A 75 12.38 -16.50 -0.17
CA LEU A 75 10.95 -16.67 -0.46
C LEU A 75 10.15 -15.39 -0.15
N LYS A 76 10.53 -14.65 0.91
CA LYS A 76 9.93 -13.34 1.25
C LYS A 76 10.18 -12.28 0.17
N GLU A 77 11.37 -12.26 -0.41
CA GLU A 77 11.76 -11.33 -1.50
C GLU A 77 11.12 -11.71 -2.84
N GLU A 78 10.99 -13.01 -3.11
CA GLU A 78 10.28 -13.59 -4.27
C GLU A 78 8.74 -13.47 -4.13
N LYS A 79 8.24 -13.09 -2.95
CA LYS A 79 6.83 -12.90 -2.55
C LYS A 79 6.01 -14.18 -2.39
N GLU A 80 6.67 -15.32 -2.19
CA GLU A 80 6.10 -16.60 -1.79
C GLU A 80 5.87 -16.55 -0.25
N ILE A 81 4.85 -15.80 0.16
CA ILE A 81 4.64 -15.39 1.57
C ILE A 81 4.29 -16.59 2.45
N GLU A 82 3.43 -17.47 1.96
CA GLU A 82 2.97 -18.67 2.63
C GLU A 82 4.11 -19.70 2.82
N GLU A 83 4.96 -19.88 1.81
CA GLU A 83 6.16 -20.71 1.81
C GLU A 83 7.27 -20.12 2.72
N SER A 84 7.42 -18.79 2.70
CA SER A 84 8.30 -18.03 3.60
C SER A 84 7.88 -18.19 5.06
N ILE A 85 6.58 -18.10 5.37
CA ILE A 85 6.03 -18.34 6.71
C ILE A 85 6.36 -19.75 7.22
N GLN A 86 6.15 -20.79 6.40
CA GLN A 86 6.50 -22.16 6.75
C GLN A 86 8.01 -22.34 6.97
N SER A 87 8.84 -21.59 6.26
CA SER A 87 10.30 -21.69 6.36
C SER A 87 10.83 -20.96 7.59
N PHE A 88 10.27 -19.80 7.96
CA PHE A 88 10.54 -19.17 9.27
C PHE A 88 10.04 -20.05 10.43
N GLU A 89 8.90 -20.72 10.30
CA GLU A 89 8.41 -21.66 11.33
C GLU A 89 9.36 -22.85 11.54
N LYS A 90 10.00 -23.37 10.48
CA LYS A 90 11.06 -24.39 10.59
C LYS A 90 12.29 -23.86 11.34
N VAL A 91 12.68 -22.59 11.14
CA VAL A 91 13.76 -21.95 11.91
C VAL A 91 13.42 -21.82 13.39
N GLU A 92 12.17 -21.43 13.72
CA GLU A 92 11.71 -21.29 15.10
C GLU A 92 11.62 -22.63 15.84
N ASN A 93 11.15 -23.67 15.17
CA ASN A 93 10.90 -24.99 15.76
C ASN A 93 12.11 -25.93 15.69
N MET A 94 13.27 -25.47 15.20
CA MET A 94 14.49 -26.29 15.13
C MET A 94 15.01 -26.64 16.53
N LYS A 95 15.09 -27.94 16.81
CA LYS A 95 15.60 -28.48 18.08
C LYS A 95 17.04 -28.01 18.32
N ASP A 96 17.33 -27.58 19.54
CA ASP A 96 18.63 -27.06 20.00
C ASP A 96 19.13 -25.83 19.18
N GLY A 97 18.23 -25.17 18.43
CA GLY A 97 18.54 -24.06 17.54
C GLY A 97 18.97 -22.76 18.25
N ASN A 98 19.63 -21.89 17.49
CA ASN A 98 20.13 -20.60 17.95
C ASN A 98 18.98 -19.62 18.26
N THR A 99 19.01 -19.04 19.46
CA THR A 99 17.95 -18.14 19.96
C THR A 99 17.84 -16.83 19.18
N THR A 100 18.92 -16.34 18.56
CA THR A 100 18.89 -15.16 17.68
C THR A 100 18.12 -15.45 16.39
N LEU A 101 18.38 -16.61 15.75
CA LEU A 101 17.65 -17.05 14.56
C LEU A 101 16.16 -17.30 14.87
N ILE A 102 15.85 -18.01 15.96
CA ILE A 102 14.48 -18.25 16.42
C ILE A 102 13.74 -16.92 16.63
N LYS A 103 14.37 -15.94 17.30
CA LYS A 103 13.78 -14.62 17.53
C LYS A 103 13.52 -13.88 16.20
N GLN A 104 14.52 -13.81 15.33
CA GLN A 104 14.42 -13.08 14.05
C GLN A 104 13.37 -13.70 13.13
N ALA A 105 13.31 -15.04 13.05
CA ALA A 105 12.31 -15.76 12.28
C ALA A 105 10.89 -15.50 12.81
N LYS A 106 10.72 -15.48 14.14
CA LYS A 106 9.44 -15.16 14.79
C LYS A 106 8.95 -13.75 14.50
N GLU A 107 9.84 -12.77 14.51
CA GLU A 107 9.54 -11.38 14.15
C GLU A 107 9.06 -11.28 12.69
N GLU A 108 9.80 -11.89 11.76
CA GLU A 108 9.46 -11.90 10.32
C GLU A 108 8.16 -12.66 10.03
N ARG A 109 7.99 -13.89 10.55
CA ARG A 109 6.76 -14.69 10.40
C ARG A 109 5.53 -13.95 10.92
N THR A 110 5.66 -13.25 12.05
CA THR A 110 4.56 -12.45 12.63
C THR A 110 4.18 -11.27 11.71
N ALA A 111 5.16 -10.59 11.11
CA ALA A 111 4.91 -9.54 10.13
C ALA A 111 4.23 -10.07 8.86
N LEU A 112 4.62 -11.26 8.38
CA LEU A 112 4.00 -11.90 7.21
C LEU A 112 2.57 -12.37 7.48
N LEU A 113 2.30 -12.96 8.65
CA LEU A 113 0.93 -13.32 9.07
C LEU A 113 0.02 -12.09 9.15
N ALA A 114 0.53 -10.96 9.64
CA ALA A 114 -0.22 -9.69 9.65
C ALA A 114 -0.49 -9.12 8.25
N ILE A 115 0.34 -9.45 7.24
CA ILE A 115 0.08 -9.13 5.83
C ILE A 115 -0.99 -10.06 5.26
N LEU A 116 -0.98 -11.36 5.57
CA LEU A 116 -2.00 -12.29 5.09
C LEU A 116 -3.39 -11.97 5.64
N GLU A 117 -3.53 -11.63 6.92
CA GLU A 117 -4.84 -11.24 7.48
C GLU A 117 -5.34 -9.90 6.88
N GLN A 118 -4.43 -8.97 6.54
CA GLN A 118 -4.79 -7.78 5.77
C GLN A 118 -5.25 -8.13 4.34
N LYS A 119 -4.51 -8.96 3.61
CA LYS A 119 -4.91 -9.46 2.27
C LYS A 119 -6.30 -10.09 2.30
N LYS A 120 -6.58 -10.93 3.32
CA LYS A 120 -7.89 -11.57 3.54
C LYS A 120 -9.00 -10.55 3.79
N LYS A 121 -8.84 -9.65 4.78
CA LYS A 121 -9.76 -8.53 5.07
C LYS A 121 -10.12 -7.76 3.79
N TYR A 122 -9.13 -7.36 3.00
CA TYR A 122 -9.37 -6.58 1.78
C TYR A 122 -9.99 -7.41 0.65
N SER A 123 -9.74 -8.72 0.58
CA SER A 123 -10.43 -9.62 -0.34
C SER A 123 -11.93 -9.70 -0.02
N GLU A 124 -12.29 -9.89 1.25
CA GLU A 124 -13.68 -9.94 1.71
C GLU A 124 -14.41 -8.61 1.45
N GLN A 125 -13.73 -7.47 1.65
CA GLN A 125 -14.26 -6.14 1.33
C GLN A 125 -14.48 -5.93 -0.18
N LEU A 126 -13.59 -6.43 -1.04
CA LEU A 126 -13.78 -6.39 -2.49
C LEU A 126 -15.01 -7.21 -2.92
N THR A 127 -15.12 -8.47 -2.49
CA THR A 127 -16.26 -9.34 -2.83
C THR A 127 -17.59 -8.75 -2.35
N LYS A 128 -17.66 -8.23 -1.11
CA LYS A 128 -18.87 -7.53 -0.62
C LYS A 128 -19.20 -6.29 -1.47
N SER A 129 -18.18 -5.55 -1.91
CA SER A 129 -18.38 -4.38 -2.77
C SER A 129 -18.89 -4.77 -4.17
N GLU A 130 -18.39 -5.86 -4.76
CA GLU A 130 -18.89 -6.39 -6.03
C GLU A 130 -20.35 -6.85 -5.93
N GLU A 131 -20.75 -7.49 -4.83
CA GLU A 131 -22.16 -7.79 -4.54
C GLU A 131 -23.02 -6.52 -4.47
N LEU A 132 -22.55 -5.47 -3.79
CA LEU A 132 -23.27 -4.20 -3.67
C LEU A 132 -23.40 -3.51 -5.04
N ILE A 133 -22.37 -3.54 -5.89
CA ILE A 133 -22.41 -3.04 -7.27
C ILE A 133 -23.45 -3.79 -8.08
N ASN A 134 -23.46 -5.13 -8.03
CA ASN A 134 -24.44 -5.97 -8.73
C ASN A 134 -25.89 -5.71 -8.25
N LYS A 135 -26.07 -5.35 -6.97
CA LYS A 135 -27.34 -4.92 -6.38
C LYS A 135 -27.67 -3.42 -6.64
N LYS A 136 -26.82 -2.71 -7.40
CA LYS A 136 -26.84 -1.25 -7.65
C LYS A 136 -26.79 -0.36 -6.40
N ASN A 137 -26.33 -0.90 -5.27
CA ASN A 137 -26.08 -0.15 -4.05
C ASN A 137 -24.71 0.55 -4.11
N TYR A 138 -24.62 1.50 -5.03
CA TYR A 138 -23.38 2.18 -5.38
C TYR A 138 -22.81 3.06 -4.26
N ALA A 139 -23.62 3.50 -3.30
CA ALA A 139 -23.18 4.33 -2.18
C ALA A 139 -22.32 3.54 -1.18
N GLU A 140 -22.85 2.45 -0.63
CA GLU A 140 -22.12 1.57 0.31
C GLU A 140 -20.89 0.92 -0.34
N ALA A 141 -20.97 0.59 -1.64
CA ALA A 141 -19.84 0.11 -2.41
C ALA A 141 -18.73 1.17 -2.49
N LYS A 142 -19.05 2.41 -2.88
CA LYS A 142 -18.06 3.51 -2.94
C LYS A 142 -17.44 3.82 -1.58
N GLU A 143 -18.21 3.82 -0.50
CA GLU A 143 -17.67 4.05 0.84
C GLU A 143 -16.63 2.98 1.21
N THR A 144 -16.98 1.70 1.04
CA THR A 144 -16.10 0.56 1.33
C THR A 144 -14.84 0.60 0.47
N LEU A 145 -15.00 0.82 -0.84
CA LEU A 145 -13.89 0.84 -1.80
C LEU A 145 -12.97 2.05 -1.62
N ASN A 146 -13.50 3.26 -1.40
CA ASN A 146 -12.68 4.45 -1.15
C ASN A 146 -11.87 4.31 0.14
N LYS A 147 -12.46 3.72 1.19
CA LYS A 147 -11.74 3.40 2.43
C LYS A 147 -10.61 2.40 2.17
N LEU A 148 -10.87 1.33 1.42
CA LEU A 148 -9.85 0.36 1.00
C LEU A 148 -8.72 1.05 0.22
N VAL A 149 -9.02 1.92 -0.74
CA VAL A 149 -8.01 2.69 -1.50
C VAL A 149 -7.15 3.55 -0.57
N LEU A 150 -7.76 4.25 0.39
CA LEU A 150 -7.03 5.07 1.37
C LEU A 150 -6.16 4.25 2.33
N GLU A 151 -6.62 3.08 2.77
CA GLU A 151 -5.87 2.16 3.66
C GLU A 151 -4.74 1.41 2.94
N THR A 152 -4.73 1.35 1.60
CA THR A 152 -3.79 0.52 0.82
C THR A 152 -2.82 1.29 -0.09
N LYS A 153 -3.09 2.55 -0.43
CA LYS A 153 -2.37 3.35 -1.46
C LYS A 153 -0.84 3.35 -1.34
N ASP A 154 -0.29 3.35 -0.14
CA ASP A 154 1.16 3.44 0.10
C ASP A 154 1.80 2.08 0.40
N ASN A 155 1.02 0.99 0.47
CA ASN A 155 1.49 -0.33 0.87
C ASN A 155 1.70 -1.24 -0.35
N LYS A 156 2.96 -1.45 -0.74
CA LYS A 156 3.38 -2.30 -1.87
C LYS A 156 2.86 -3.74 -1.79
N ASN A 157 2.62 -4.28 -0.59
CA ASN A 157 2.11 -5.65 -0.40
C ASN A 157 0.59 -5.76 -0.65
N LEU A 158 -0.09 -4.62 -0.81
CA LEU A 158 -1.54 -4.49 -1.03
C LEU A 158 -1.89 -3.75 -2.33
N GLU A 159 -0.89 -3.47 -3.18
CA GLU A 159 -1.03 -2.72 -4.44
C GLU A 159 -2.10 -3.32 -5.38
N GLU A 160 -2.23 -4.65 -5.40
CA GLU A 160 -3.26 -5.35 -6.18
C GLU A 160 -4.68 -5.03 -5.68
N TYR A 161 -4.89 -5.01 -4.36
CA TYR A 161 -6.18 -4.69 -3.74
C TYR A 161 -6.55 -3.22 -3.99
N ASN A 162 -5.57 -2.32 -3.92
CA ASN A 162 -5.73 -0.91 -4.29
C ASN A 162 -6.22 -0.78 -5.74
N LYS A 163 -5.51 -1.40 -6.70
CA LYS A 163 -5.87 -1.38 -8.13
C LYS A 163 -7.26 -1.95 -8.41
N LYS A 164 -7.61 -3.08 -7.79
CA LYS A 164 -8.97 -3.66 -7.89
C LYS A 164 -10.03 -2.69 -7.38
N ALA A 165 -9.80 -2.07 -6.21
CA ALA A 165 -10.76 -1.13 -5.64
C ALA A 165 -10.93 0.14 -6.47
N VAL A 166 -9.85 0.74 -6.97
CA VAL A 166 -9.90 1.87 -7.91
C VAL A 166 -10.70 1.50 -9.16
N GLY A 167 -10.44 0.34 -9.76
CA GLY A 167 -11.17 -0.14 -10.94
C GLY A 167 -12.67 -0.31 -10.70
N LEU A 168 -13.07 -0.84 -9.54
CA LEU A 168 -14.48 -0.94 -9.14
C LEU A 168 -15.12 0.44 -8.93
N VAL A 169 -14.44 1.40 -8.32
CA VAL A 169 -14.93 2.79 -8.18
C VAL A 169 -15.13 3.45 -9.56
N THR A 170 -14.19 3.24 -10.49
CA THR A 170 -14.32 3.71 -11.88
C THR A 170 -15.54 3.10 -12.57
N LYS A 171 -15.71 1.77 -12.49
CA LYS A 171 -16.85 1.04 -13.06
C LYS A 171 -18.19 1.58 -12.56
N ILE A 172 -18.34 1.83 -11.25
CA ILE A 172 -19.56 2.46 -10.70
C ILE A 172 -19.81 3.83 -11.33
N GLY A 173 -18.76 4.66 -11.46
CA GLY A 173 -18.84 5.98 -12.07
C GLY A 173 -19.20 5.96 -13.56
N GLU A 174 -19.02 4.84 -14.25
CA GLU A 174 -19.48 4.62 -15.63
C GLU A 174 -20.93 4.12 -15.67
N GLU A 175 -21.28 3.12 -14.85
CA GLU A 175 -22.65 2.61 -14.74
C GLU A 175 -23.65 3.72 -14.39
N GLU A 176 -23.34 4.57 -13.40
CA GLU A 176 -24.13 5.74 -13.02
C GLU A 176 -24.33 6.75 -14.17
N LYS A 177 -23.34 6.92 -15.06
CA LYS A 177 -23.48 7.78 -16.25
C LYS A 177 -24.45 7.15 -17.25
N THR A 178 -24.36 5.84 -17.48
CA THR A 178 -25.27 5.16 -18.42
C THR A 178 -26.70 5.07 -17.91
N GLU A 179 -26.93 4.94 -16.60
CA GLU A 179 -28.30 4.96 -16.05
C GLU A 179 -28.90 6.36 -16.12
N LYS A 180 -28.11 7.41 -15.88
CA LYS A 180 -28.57 8.80 -16.05
C LYS A 180 -28.95 9.12 -17.51
N SER A 181 -28.23 8.60 -18.50
CA SER A 181 -28.59 8.77 -19.92
C SER A 181 -29.78 7.90 -20.35
N LYS A 182 -29.94 6.69 -19.80
CA LYS A 182 -31.13 5.85 -20.02
C LYS A 182 -32.39 6.47 -19.38
N ALA A 183 -32.27 7.10 -18.22
CA ALA A 183 -33.37 7.75 -17.53
C ALA A 183 -33.91 8.97 -18.32
N THR A 184 -33.02 9.84 -18.82
CA THR A 184 -33.43 10.97 -19.68
C THR A 184 -34.04 10.51 -21.00
N ALA A 185 -33.49 9.45 -21.63
CA ALA A 185 -34.06 8.85 -22.83
C ALA A 185 -35.44 8.20 -22.61
N LYS A 186 -35.71 7.63 -21.41
CA LYS A 186 -37.04 7.13 -21.05
C LYS A 186 -38.04 8.27 -20.82
N ALA A 187 -37.63 9.34 -20.13
CA ALA A 187 -38.50 10.50 -19.87
C ALA A 187 -39.05 11.12 -21.17
N GLN A 188 -38.27 11.15 -22.25
CA GLN A 188 -38.69 11.62 -23.57
C GLN A 188 -39.66 10.68 -24.31
N LYS A 189 -39.86 9.44 -23.86
CA LYS A 189 -40.81 8.50 -24.48
C LYS A 189 -42.16 8.44 -23.75
N THR A 190 -42.21 8.70 -22.44
CA THR A 190 -43.47 8.68 -21.68
C THR A 190 -44.41 9.83 -22.06
N SER A 191 -43.88 10.95 -22.56
CA SER A 191 -44.65 12.12 -23.01
C SER A 191 -45.33 11.97 -24.38
N ALA A 192 -45.19 10.83 -25.05
CA ALA A 192 -45.59 10.65 -26.45
C ALA A 192 -46.91 9.89 -26.67
N VAL A 193 -47.58 9.40 -25.63
CA VAL A 193 -48.74 8.47 -25.76
C VAL A 193 -50.08 9.10 -25.37
N THR A 194 -50.10 10.10 -24.48
CA THR A 194 -51.36 10.67 -23.93
C THR A 194 -51.72 12.02 -24.54
N SER A 195 -51.78 12.12 -25.88
CA SER A 195 -52.25 13.33 -26.59
C SER A 195 -52.76 13.01 -28.01
N GLN A 196 -53.84 12.24 -28.11
CA GLN A 196 -54.52 12.02 -29.40
C GLN A 196 -56.05 12.08 -29.34
N LYS A 197 -56.61 13.12 -28.70
CA LYS A 197 -57.93 13.62 -29.08
C LYS A 197 -58.14 15.11 -28.74
N VAL A 198 -59.00 15.73 -29.55
CA VAL A 198 -59.43 17.14 -29.57
C VAL A 198 -58.42 18.11 -30.19
N VAL A 199 -58.76 18.52 -31.42
CA VAL A 199 -58.17 19.65 -32.16
C VAL A 199 -59.23 20.73 -32.29
N THR A 200 -58.93 21.95 -31.87
CA THR A 200 -59.27 23.20 -32.59
C THR A 200 -58.59 24.41 -31.95
N GLU A 201 -57.94 25.23 -32.77
CA GLU A 201 -57.70 26.69 -32.63
C GLU A 201 -57.03 27.25 -31.33
N LYS A 202 -56.06 28.18 -31.39
CA LYS A 202 -55.68 29.13 -32.44
C LYS A 202 -54.20 29.56 -32.32
N ASN A 203 -53.57 29.76 -33.48
CA ASN A 203 -52.37 30.58 -33.77
C ASN A 203 -51.08 30.52 -32.92
N GLN A 204 -50.01 30.17 -33.63
CA GLN A 204 -48.65 30.78 -33.64
C GLN A 204 -48.60 32.24 -33.14
N LYS A 205 -47.53 32.80 -32.55
CA LYS A 205 -46.06 32.53 -32.55
C LYS A 205 -45.40 33.34 -31.39
N VAL A 206 -44.12 33.20 -31.01
CA VAL A 206 -43.07 32.28 -31.52
C VAL A 206 -42.86 31.10 -30.55
N GLU A 207 -41.94 31.01 -29.57
CA GLU A 207 -40.69 31.75 -29.25
C GLU A 207 -39.75 30.80 -28.45
N ALA A 208 -38.43 31.07 -28.41
CA ALA A 208 -37.45 30.24 -27.72
C ALA A 208 -36.79 30.95 -26.53
N LYS A 209 -37.06 30.48 -25.30
CA LYS A 209 -36.18 30.70 -24.14
C LYS A 209 -35.40 29.43 -23.81
N LYS A 210 -34.12 29.43 -24.16
CA LYS A 210 -33.15 28.46 -23.65
C LYS A 210 -33.10 28.59 -22.12
N ASN A 211 -33.21 27.49 -21.39
CA ASN A 211 -32.98 27.50 -19.94
C ASN A 211 -31.47 27.38 -19.64
N GLN A 212 -30.69 28.36 -20.09
CA GLN A 212 -29.27 28.49 -19.82
C GLN A 212 -29.04 29.02 -18.39
N ASP A 213 -29.11 28.17 -17.37
CA ASP A 213 -28.33 28.38 -16.12
C ASP A 213 -28.23 27.19 -15.16
N ALA A 214 -28.28 25.95 -15.67
CA ALA A 214 -28.00 24.79 -14.82
C ALA A 214 -26.53 24.80 -14.34
N PHE A 215 -26.30 24.92 -13.03
CA PHE A 215 -24.95 24.85 -12.47
C PHE A 215 -24.34 23.46 -12.62
N THR A 216 -23.35 23.35 -13.51
CA THR A 216 -22.67 22.12 -13.91
C THR A 216 -21.19 22.18 -13.56
N PHE A 217 -20.53 21.02 -13.56
CA PHE A 217 -19.08 20.92 -13.38
C PHE A 217 -18.30 21.70 -14.45
N GLU A 218 -18.81 21.80 -15.68
CA GLU A 218 -18.21 22.65 -16.73
C GLU A 218 -18.23 24.14 -16.34
N LYS A 219 -19.38 24.66 -15.89
CA LYS A 219 -19.50 26.05 -15.41
C LYS A 219 -18.62 26.31 -14.16
N ALA A 220 -18.45 25.30 -13.30
CA ALA A 220 -17.57 25.39 -12.13
C ALA A 220 -16.07 25.45 -12.51
N LYS A 221 -15.63 24.70 -13.53
CA LYS A 221 -14.27 24.83 -14.08
C LYS A 221 -14.07 26.18 -14.76
N GLU A 222 -15.08 26.70 -15.44
CA GLU A 222 -15.05 28.03 -16.07
C GLU A 222 -14.87 29.14 -15.02
N TYR A 223 -15.53 29.07 -13.86
CA TYR A 223 -15.29 29.99 -12.75
C TYR A 223 -13.81 29.98 -12.29
N ILE A 224 -13.22 28.81 -12.01
CA ILE A 224 -11.78 28.71 -11.65
C ILE A 224 -10.90 29.29 -12.77
N LYS A 225 -11.19 28.96 -14.03
CA LYS A 225 -10.40 29.44 -15.17
C LYS A 225 -10.45 30.95 -15.32
N ASN A 226 -11.60 31.59 -15.06
CA ASN A 226 -11.76 33.02 -15.19
C ASN A 226 -11.10 33.81 -14.05
N GLU A 227 -11.10 33.24 -12.84
CA GLU A 227 -10.45 33.82 -11.65
C GLU A 227 -8.92 33.77 -11.77
N TYR A 228 -8.36 32.55 -11.85
CA TYR A 228 -6.92 32.31 -11.80
C TYR A 228 -6.20 32.47 -13.14
N LYS A 229 -6.93 32.36 -14.28
CA LYS A 229 -6.42 32.54 -15.66
C LYS A 229 -5.33 31.56 -16.10
N GLU A 230 -5.08 30.50 -15.33
CA GLU A 230 -4.17 29.41 -15.64
C GLU A 230 -4.86 28.22 -16.33
N ASN A 231 -4.06 27.34 -16.95
CA ASN A 231 -4.52 26.08 -17.52
C ASN A 231 -4.27 24.93 -16.52
N TYR A 232 -5.36 24.41 -15.95
CA TYR A 232 -5.32 23.27 -15.04
C TYR A 232 -5.90 21.99 -15.67
N ASP A 233 -5.41 20.85 -15.23
CA ASP A 233 -6.18 19.60 -15.23
C ASP A 233 -7.15 19.62 -14.04
N TYR A 234 -8.44 19.35 -14.30
CA TYR A 234 -9.51 19.43 -13.30
C TYR A 234 -10.06 18.05 -12.94
N THR A 235 -9.95 17.66 -11.67
CA THR A 235 -10.54 16.43 -11.13
C THR A 235 -11.70 16.78 -10.19
N LEU A 236 -12.89 16.25 -10.48
CA LEU A 236 -14.03 16.34 -9.56
C LEU A 236 -13.82 15.38 -8.37
N GLU A 237 -13.73 15.91 -7.15
CA GLU A 237 -13.64 15.10 -5.94
C GLU A 237 -15.02 14.83 -5.33
N ASN A 238 -15.87 15.87 -5.23
CA ASN A 238 -17.16 15.77 -4.53
C ASN A 238 -18.19 16.78 -5.06
N THR A 239 -19.48 16.55 -4.80
CA THR A 239 -20.57 17.51 -5.04
C THR A 239 -21.45 17.55 -3.80
N GLN A 240 -21.62 18.73 -3.20
CA GLN A 240 -22.23 18.89 -1.88
C GLN A 240 -23.10 20.15 -1.82
N VAL A 241 -23.78 20.37 -0.69
CA VAL A 241 -24.55 21.59 -0.40
C VAL A 241 -24.11 22.13 0.96
N GLU A 242 -23.83 23.42 1.04
CA GLU A 242 -23.35 24.10 2.25
C GLU A 242 -23.99 25.49 2.32
N ASN A 243 -24.58 25.81 3.48
CA ASN A 243 -25.40 27.02 3.68
C ASN A 243 -26.50 27.21 2.62
N GLY A 244 -27.10 26.11 2.17
CA GLY A 244 -28.15 26.08 1.14
C GLY A 244 -27.67 26.23 -0.31
N LYS A 245 -26.38 26.48 -0.54
CA LYS A 245 -25.77 26.60 -1.88
C LYS A 245 -25.09 25.29 -2.28
N LYS A 246 -25.32 24.84 -3.50
CA LYS A 246 -24.60 23.71 -4.11
C LYS A 246 -23.17 24.12 -4.45
N TYR A 247 -22.20 23.24 -4.18
CA TYR A 247 -20.83 23.38 -4.65
C TYR A 247 -20.25 22.08 -5.22
N TYR A 248 -19.23 22.24 -6.05
CA TYR A 248 -18.33 21.18 -6.50
C TYR A 248 -16.99 21.32 -5.79
N GLN A 249 -16.46 20.23 -5.23
CA GLN A 249 -15.08 20.17 -4.75
C GLN A 249 -14.20 19.68 -5.90
N ILE A 250 -13.26 20.52 -6.33
CA ILE A 250 -12.47 20.33 -7.55
C ILE A 250 -10.99 20.41 -7.20
N ARG A 251 -10.24 19.32 -7.42
CA ARG A 251 -8.78 19.35 -7.39
C ARG A 251 -8.25 19.86 -8.73
N VAL A 252 -7.35 20.82 -8.71
CA VAL A 252 -6.61 21.31 -9.88
C VAL A 252 -5.19 20.75 -9.88
N ARG A 253 -4.57 20.68 -11.06
CA ARG A 253 -3.11 20.53 -11.25
C ARG A 253 -2.63 21.41 -12.39
N THR A 254 -1.54 22.15 -12.24
CA THR A 254 -0.93 22.90 -13.35
C THR A 254 -0.44 21.95 -14.45
N THR A 255 -0.79 22.21 -15.71
CA THR A 255 -0.40 21.36 -16.84
C THR A 255 1.06 21.49 -17.26
N TYR A 256 1.82 22.42 -16.67
CA TYR A 256 3.25 22.65 -16.94
C TYR A 256 4.14 22.14 -15.80
N LYS A 257 5.39 21.82 -16.13
CA LYS A 257 6.45 21.52 -15.16
C LYS A 257 7.14 22.80 -14.73
N ILE A 258 7.48 22.90 -13.45
CA ILE A 258 8.33 23.97 -12.92
C ILE A 258 9.77 23.48 -12.98
N GLU A 259 10.66 24.20 -13.67
CA GLU A 259 12.08 23.82 -13.71
C GLU A 259 12.69 23.83 -12.30
N GLY A 260 13.47 22.79 -11.98
CA GLY A 260 14.05 22.59 -10.64
C GLY A 260 13.15 21.85 -9.63
N ALA A 261 11.84 21.68 -9.89
CA ALA A 261 10.94 20.93 -9.01
C ALA A 261 10.87 19.44 -9.38
N ALA A 262 11.08 18.56 -8.41
CA ALA A 262 11.06 17.10 -8.60
C ALA A 262 9.63 16.48 -8.65
N GLY A 263 8.67 17.16 -9.28
CA GLY A 263 7.27 16.72 -9.32
C GLY A 263 6.41 17.47 -10.35
N SER A 264 5.15 17.06 -10.47
CA SER A 264 4.10 17.87 -11.12
C SER A 264 3.92 19.18 -10.34
N GLY A 265 3.58 20.28 -11.03
CA GLY A 265 3.40 21.58 -10.40
C GLY A 265 2.18 21.70 -9.49
N PHE A 266 1.81 22.95 -9.16
CA PHE A 266 0.83 23.29 -8.14
C PHE A 266 -0.45 22.43 -8.21
N THR A 267 -0.83 21.90 -7.06
CA THR A 267 -2.02 21.05 -6.86
C THR A 267 -2.83 21.61 -5.71
N GLY A 268 -3.90 22.35 -6.01
CA GLY A 268 -4.86 22.88 -5.04
C GLY A 268 -6.20 22.14 -5.05
N VAL A 269 -7.04 22.38 -4.05
CA VAL A 269 -8.42 21.90 -3.98
C VAL A 269 -9.36 23.08 -3.72
N PHE A 270 -10.39 23.24 -4.52
CA PHE A 270 -11.35 24.34 -4.41
C PHE A 270 -12.77 23.84 -4.18
N LYS A 271 -13.52 24.47 -3.26
CA LYS A 271 -14.98 24.50 -3.30
C LYS A 271 -15.42 25.58 -4.29
N VAL A 272 -16.19 25.22 -5.30
CA VAL A 272 -16.77 26.16 -6.28
C VAL A 272 -18.29 26.11 -6.17
N PHE A 273 -18.89 27.22 -5.73
CA PHE A 273 -20.33 27.36 -5.50
C PHE A 273 -21.08 27.80 -6.75
N GLU A 274 -22.40 27.58 -6.76
CA GLU A 274 -23.24 27.84 -7.93
C GLU A 274 -23.35 29.32 -8.33
N ASP A 275 -23.17 30.22 -7.36
CA ASP A 275 -23.13 31.68 -7.53
C ASP A 275 -21.79 32.23 -8.03
N GLY A 276 -20.77 31.38 -8.19
CA GLY A 276 -19.42 31.78 -8.60
C GLY A 276 -18.41 31.90 -7.46
N THR A 277 -18.81 31.75 -6.19
CA THR A 277 -17.87 31.80 -5.06
C THR A 277 -16.85 30.67 -5.16
N ILE A 278 -15.55 30.97 -4.98
CA ILE A 278 -14.47 29.98 -4.91
C ILE A 278 -13.80 30.07 -3.54
N VAL A 279 -13.54 28.92 -2.91
CA VAL A 279 -12.83 28.82 -1.63
C VAL A 279 -11.78 27.72 -1.74
N GLU A 280 -10.51 28.04 -1.48
CA GLU A 280 -9.44 27.05 -1.41
C GLU A 280 -9.51 26.23 -0.11
N VAL A 281 -9.23 24.94 -0.22
CA VAL A 281 -9.22 23.96 0.87
C VAL A 281 -7.80 23.45 1.04
N HIS A 282 -7.24 23.70 2.23
CA HIS A 282 -5.93 23.21 2.67
C HIS A 282 -6.08 21.91 3.48
#